data_AF-A0A257XDR4-F1
#
_entry.id   AF-A0A257XDR4-F1
#
_cell.length_a   1.000
_cell.length_b   1.000
_cell.length_c   1.000
_cell.angle_alpha   90.00
_cell.angle_beta   90.00
_cell.angle_gamma   90.00
#
_symmetry.space_group_name_H-M   'P 1'
#
loop_
_entity.id
_entity.type
_entity.pdbx_description
1 polymer ?
#
loop_
_entity_poly.entity_id
_entity_poly.type
_entity_poly.pdbx_seq_one_letter_code
_entity_poly.pdbx_strand_id
1 'polypeptide(L)'
;MGSILAGIAIVVLPVFGVVGLGFFSAKIRLISDKASDGLAEYVFGLAVPLLIFKTLSESRLPEAQPWGYWIAYFTGAFAVFGIAMVAARVLFGRGHVESVIHGFSAGQSNTVFLGVP
;
A
#
# COMPACT_ATOMS: atom_id res chain seq x y z
N MET A 1 13.63 21.36 -2.17
CA MET A 1 12.38 20.78 -1.63
C MET A 1 11.29 20.60 -2.70
N GLY A 2 10.93 21.65 -3.46
CA GLY A 2 9.81 21.59 -4.43
C GLY A 2 9.96 20.54 -5.54
N SER A 3 11.18 20.29 -6.02
CA SER A 3 11.46 19.26 -7.05
C SER A 3 11.23 17.82 -6.56
N ILE A 4 11.53 17.53 -5.28
CA ILE A 4 11.34 16.21 -4.68
C ILE A 4 9.86 15.91 -4.51
N LEU A 5 9.09 16.86 -3.98
CA LEU A 5 7.65 16.73 -3.80
C LEU A 5 6.94 16.53 -5.15
N ALA A 6 7.34 17.29 -6.18
CA ALA A 6 6.83 17.11 -7.53
C ALA A 6 7.16 15.71 -8.09
N GLY A 7 8.38 15.21 -7.86
CA GLY A 7 8.78 13.86 -8.26
C GLY A 7 7.94 12.77 -7.60
N ILE A 8 7.71 12.86 -6.29
CA ILE A 8 6.84 11.91 -5.56
C ILE A 8 5.41 11.97 -6.10
N ALA A 9 4.87 13.18 -6.32
CA ALA A 9 3.50 13.33 -6.82
C ALA A 9 3.32 12.65 -8.19
N ILE A 10 4.27 12.79 -9.11
CA ILE A 10 4.20 12.17 -10.44
C ILE A 10 4.17 10.63 -10.36
N VAL A 11 4.91 10.04 -9.41
CA VAL A 11 4.94 8.58 -9.21
C VAL A 11 3.66 8.09 -8.52
N VAL A 12 3.14 8.85 -7.56
CA VAL A 12 2.05 8.42 -6.68
C VAL A 12 0.66 8.71 -7.27
N LEU A 13 0.48 9.86 -7.93
CA LEU A 13 -0.82 10.29 -8.48
C LEU A 13 -1.49 9.27 -9.40
N PRO A 14 -0.79 8.58 -10.33
CA PRO A 14 -1.43 7.60 -11.21
C PRO A 14 -2.10 6.47 -10.44
N VAL A 15 -1.45 5.96 -9.39
CA VAL A 15 -2.00 4.88 -8.55
C VAL A 15 -3.27 5.34 -7.86
N PHE A 16 -3.24 6.50 -7.21
CA PHE A 16 -4.43 7.06 -6.55
C PHE A 16 -5.52 7.44 -7.56
N GLY A 17 -5.15 7.84 -8.79
CA GLY A 17 -6.07 8.09 -9.88
C GLY A 17 -6.85 6.84 -10.29
N VAL A 18 -6.15 5.70 -10.45
CA VAL A 18 -6.79 4.41 -10.74
C VAL A 18 -7.68 3.95 -9.58
N VAL A 19 -7.22 4.08 -8.34
CA VAL A 19 -8.04 3.77 -7.14
C VAL A 19 -9.31 4.63 -7.12
N GLY A 20 -9.18 5.93 -7.39
CA GLY A 20 -10.30 6.86 -7.48
C GLY A 20 -11.29 6.46 -8.58
N LEU A 21 -10.80 6.14 -9.78
CA LEU A 21 -11.63 5.67 -10.88
C LEU A 21 -12.39 4.39 -10.53
N GLY A 22 -11.73 3.43 -9.89
CA GLY A 22 -12.36 2.20 -9.41
C GLY A 22 -13.46 2.50 -8.38
N PHE A 23 -13.17 3.34 -7.39
CA PHE A 23 -14.14 3.76 -6.37
C PHE A 23 -15.36 4.45 -7.00
N PHE A 24 -15.16 5.42 -7.89
CA PHE A 24 -16.27 6.11 -8.54
C PHE A 24 -17.08 5.18 -9.45
N SER A 25 -16.43 4.25 -10.16
CA SER A 25 -17.12 3.26 -11.00
C SER A 25 -18.03 2.36 -10.18
N ALA A 26 -17.59 1.89 -9.02
CA ALA A 26 -18.43 1.13 -8.09
C ALA A 26 -19.54 2.02 -7.50
N LYS A 27 -19.21 3.26 -7.08
CA LYS A 27 -20.17 4.20 -6.46
C LYS A 27 -21.34 4.55 -7.38
N ILE A 28 -21.11 4.74 -8.68
CA ILE A 28 -22.17 5.01 -9.66
C ILE A 28 -22.82 3.75 -10.22
N ARG A 29 -22.51 2.56 -9.66
CA ARG A 29 -22.98 1.24 -10.10
C ARG A 29 -22.65 0.89 -11.56
N LEU A 30 -21.57 1.47 -12.10
CA LEU A 30 -21.02 1.06 -13.39
C LEU A 30 -20.44 -0.36 -13.31
N ILE A 31 -19.90 -0.71 -12.14
CA ILE A 31 -19.46 -2.06 -11.78
C ILE A 31 -20.40 -2.58 -10.68
N SER A 32 -20.92 -3.80 -10.86
CA SER A 32 -21.79 -4.44 -9.87
C SER A 32 -21.02 -4.94 -8.65
N ASP A 33 -21.70 -5.13 -7.52
CA ASP A 33 -21.09 -5.69 -6.31
C ASP A 33 -20.48 -7.07 -6.58
N LYS A 34 -21.20 -7.94 -7.31
CA LYS A 34 -20.69 -9.26 -7.72
C LYS A 34 -19.41 -9.18 -8.57
N ALA A 35 -19.33 -8.20 -9.46
CA ALA A 35 -18.13 -8.00 -10.27
C ALA A 35 -16.97 -7.46 -9.41
N SER A 36 -17.27 -6.64 -8.40
CA SER A 36 -16.29 -6.14 -7.45
C SER A 36 -15.74 -7.27 -6.56
N ASP A 37 -16.61 -8.15 -6.07
CA ASP A 37 -16.22 -9.33 -5.29
C ASP A 37 -15.37 -10.29 -6.12
N GLY A 38 -15.79 -10.60 -7.36
CA GLY A 38 -15.01 -11.44 -8.27
C GLY A 38 -13.66 -10.84 -8.63
N LEU A 39 -13.58 -9.52 -8.77
CA LEU A 39 -12.31 -8.83 -8.98
C LEU A 39 -11.39 -8.95 -7.75
N ALA A 40 -11.92 -8.79 -6.54
CA ALA A 40 -11.14 -8.96 -5.31
C ALA A 40 -10.60 -10.40 -5.18
N GLU A 41 -11.44 -11.41 -5.45
CA GLU A 41 -11.01 -12.81 -5.43
C GLU A 41 -9.90 -13.10 -6.45
N TYR A 42 -10.01 -12.58 -7.68
CA TYR A 42 -8.96 -12.69 -8.68
C TYR A 42 -7.66 -11.99 -8.25
N VAL A 43 -7.76 -10.75 -7.77
CA VAL A 43 -6.58 -9.94 -7.40
C VAL A 43 -5.82 -10.61 -6.26
N PHE A 44 -6.50 -10.93 -5.16
CA PHE A 44 -5.84 -11.49 -3.98
C PHE A 44 -5.53 -12.98 -4.11
N GLY A 45 -6.36 -13.76 -4.80
CA GLY A 45 -6.18 -15.19 -4.96
C GLY A 45 -5.16 -15.58 -6.04
N LEU A 46 -4.98 -14.75 -7.08
CA LEU A 46 -4.18 -15.12 -8.24
C LEU A 46 -3.21 -14.02 -8.66
N ALA A 47 -3.68 -12.79 -8.90
CA ALA A 47 -2.84 -11.75 -9.51
C ALA A 47 -1.67 -11.32 -8.59
N VAL A 48 -1.93 -11.11 -7.30
CA VAL A 48 -0.91 -10.74 -6.31
C VAL A 48 0.15 -11.84 -6.14
N PRO A 49 -0.20 -13.12 -5.92
CA PRO A 49 0.79 -14.21 -5.88
C PRO A 49 1.65 -14.30 -7.15
N LEU A 50 1.03 -14.18 -8.34
CA LEU A 50 1.78 -14.20 -9.60
C LEU A 50 2.72 -13.01 -9.74
N LEU A 51 2.28 -11.82 -9.33
CA LEU A 51 3.12 -10.62 -9.36
C LEU A 51 4.33 -10.78 -8.43
N ILE A 52 4.11 -11.26 -7.19
CA ILE A 52 5.19 -11.54 -6.24
C ILE A 52 6.18 -12.55 -6.85
N PHE A 53 5.69 -13.66 -7.42
CA PHE A 53 6.54 -14.65 -8.07
C PHE A 53 7.35 -14.05 -9.22
N LYS A 54 6.69 -13.28 -10.11
CA LYS A 54 7.34 -12.60 -11.23
C LYS A 54 8.44 -11.67 -10.73
N THR A 55 8.14 -10.81 -9.76
CA THR A 55 9.10 -9.88 -9.14
C THR A 55 10.30 -10.62 -8.57
N LEU A 56 10.09 -11.72 -7.84
CA LEU A 56 11.18 -12.54 -7.30
C LEU A 56 12.01 -13.18 -8.42
N SER A 57 11.37 -13.71 -9.46
CA SER A 57 12.05 -14.37 -10.57
C SER A 57 12.89 -13.43 -11.45
N GLU A 58 12.46 -12.17 -11.58
CA GLU A 58 13.15 -11.14 -12.38
C GLU A 58 14.16 -10.33 -11.55
N SER A 59 14.05 -10.35 -10.22
CA SER A 59 14.93 -9.58 -9.33
C SER A 59 16.37 -10.09 -9.39
N ARG A 60 17.32 -9.16 -9.57
CA ARG A 60 18.74 -9.45 -9.37
C ARG A 60 19.16 -8.95 -8.00
N LEU A 61 19.83 -9.81 -7.23
CA LEU A 61 20.37 -9.41 -5.95
C LEU A 61 21.44 -8.31 -6.17
N PRO A 62 21.36 -7.19 -5.44
CA PRO A 62 22.36 -6.14 -5.55
C PRO A 62 23.70 -6.65 -4.99
N GLU A 63 24.82 -6.18 -5.56
CA GLU A 63 26.17 -6.57 -5.12
C GLU A 63 26.45 -6.20 -3.66
N ALA A 64 25.81 -5.13 -3.18
CA ALA A 64 25.84 -4.71 -1.78
C ALA A 64 24.42 -4.46 -1.27
N GLN A 65 24.20 -4.80 0.01
CA GLN A 65 22.90 -4.58 0.64
C GLN A 65 22.63 -3.09 0.85
N PRO A 66 21.47 -2.56 0.39
CA PRO A 66 21.14 -1.16 0.51
C PRO A 66 20.59 -0.85 1.91
N TRP A 67 21.42 -0.93 2.95
CA TRP A 67 21.01 -0.73 4.34
C TRP A 67 20.30 0.60 4.59
N GLY A 68 20.73 1.68 3.92
CA GLY A 68 20.07 2.98 4.01
C GLY A 68 18.60 2.94 3.56
N TYR A 69 18.30 2.19 2.50
CA TYR A 69 16.93 1.97 2.03
C TYR A 69 16.11 1.21 3.08
N TRP A 70 16.64 0.08 3.59
CA TRP A 70 15.94 -0.73 4.58
C TRP A 70 15.62 0.06 5.86
N ILE A 71 16.59 0.81 6.37
CA ILE A 71 16.40 1.63 7.57
C ILE A 71 15.35 2.71 7.31
N ALA A 72 15.44 3.45 6.19
CA ALA A 72 14.49 4.49 5.87
C ALA A 72 13.06 3.93 5.72
N TYR A 73 12.92 2.80 5.02
CA TYR A 73 11.64 2.13 4.80
C TYR A 73 11.02 1.62 6.10
N PHE A 74 11.73 0.78 6.85
CA PHE A 74 11.17 0.16 8.05
C PHE A 74 10.95 1.16 9.18
N THR A 75 11.84 2.15 9.34
CA THR A 75 11.62 3.21 10.34
C THR A 75 10.37 4.02 10.01
N GLY A 76 10.17 4.37 8.73
CA GLY A 76 8.94 5.04 8.28
C GLY A 76 7.69 4.19 8.54
N ALA A 77 7.72 2.91 8.17
CA ALA A 77 6.61 1.98 8.36
C ALA A 77 6.24 1.81 9.84
N PHE A 78 7.23 1.58 10.72
CA PHE A 78 6.98 1.44 12.15
C PHE A 78 6.54 2.75 12.81
N ALA A 79 7.05 3.89 12.36
CA ALA A 79 6.60 5.19 12.84
C ALA A 79 5.13 5.43 12.48
N VAL A 80 4.73 5.21 11.22
CA VAL A 80 3.34 5.36 10.77
C VAL A 80 2.42 4.38 11.50
N PHE A 81 2.84 3.12 11.65
CA PHE A 81 2.12 2.10 12.42
C PHE A 81 1.86 2.57 13.85
N GLY A 82 2.91 3.01 14.55
CA GLY A 82 2.80 3.45 15.94
C GLY A 82 1.92 4.70 16.10
N ILE A 83 2.11 5.68 15.23
CA ILE A 83 1.30 6.92 15.23
C ILE A 83 -0.18 6.58 15.01
N ALA A 84 -0.50 5.78 13.99
CA ALA A 84 -1.88 5.42 13.68
C ALA A 84 -2.52 4.55 14.77
N MET A 85 -1.78 3.61 15.35
CA MET A 85 -2.23 2.79 16.48
C MET A 85 -2.54 3.66 17.71
N VAL A 86 -1.62 4.56 18.09
CA VAL A 86 -1.82 5.46 19.24
C VAL A 86 -2.97 6.43 18.97
N ALA A 87 -3.05 6.99 17.76
CA ALA A 87 -4.16 7.85 17.37
C ALA A 87 -5.51 7.12 17.44
N ALA A 88 -5.60 5.88 16.95
CA ALA A 88 -6.80 5.05 17.06
C ALA A 88 -7.23 4.85 18.52
N ARG A 89 -6.26 4.59 19.41
CA ARG A 89 -6.53 4.37 20.83
C ARG A 89 -6.95 5.65 21.55
N VAL A 90 -6.22 6.75 21.34
CA VAL A 90 -6.36 7.99 22.13
C VAL A 90 -7.44 8.92 21.56
N LEU A 91 -7.49 9.09 20.25
CA LEU A 91 -8.43 10.03 19.61
C LEU A 91 -9.79 9.40 19.31
N PHE A 92 -9.80 8.09 19.01
CA PHE A 92 -11.01 7.39 18.57
C PHE A 92 -11.52 6.34 19.56
N GLY A 93 -10.88 6.20 20.73
CA GLY A 93 -11.31 5.31 21.82
C GLY A 93 -11.31 3.83 21.46
N ARG A 94 -10.55 3.41 20.45
CA ARG A 94 -10.61 2.05 19.87
C ARG A 94 -10.04 1.00 20.82
N GLY A 95 -10.50 -0.24 20.68
CA GLY A 95 -9.97 -1.39 21.43
C GLY A 95 -8.49 -1.65 21.10
N HIS A 96 -7.79 -2.45 21.90
CA HIS A 96 -6.37 -2.74 21.66
C HIS A 96 -6.14 -3.42 20.30
N VAL A 97 -6.89 -4.50 20.02
CA VAL A 97 -6.81 -5.24 18.74
C VAL A 97 -7.17 -4.34 17.56
N GLU A 98 -8.25 -3.56 17.68
CA GLU A 98 -8.69 -2.63 16.64
C GLU A 98 -7.65 -1.54 16.36
N SER A 99 -7.01 -1.00 17.40
CA SER A 99 -5.94 -0.01 17.27
C SER A 99 -4.73 -0.58 16.53
N VAL A 100 -4.35 -1.83 16.79
CA VAL A 100 -3.28 -2.53 16.06
C VAL A 100 -3.65 -2.71 14.58
N ILE A 101 -4.91 -3.05 14.27
CA ILE A 101 -5.39 -3.17 12.89
C ILE A 101 -5.28 -1.82 12.18
N HIS A 102 -5.71 -0.72 12.80
CA HIS A 102 -5.54 0.62 12.22
C HIS A 102 -4.07 0.97 11.96
N GLY A 103 -3.19 0.69 12.92
CA GLY A 103 -1.74 0.85 12.73
C GLY A 103 -1.21 0.04 11.56
N PHE A 104 -1.58 -1.24 11.49
CA PHE A 104 -1.16 -2.14 10.43
C PHE A 104 -1.63 -1.66 9.05
N SER A 105 -2.92 -1.33 8.92
CA SER A 105 -3.51 -0.82 7.69
C SER A 105 -2.87 0.50 7.23
N ALA A 106 -2.54 1.39 8.16
CA ALA A 106 -1.87 2.66 7.84
C ALA A 106 -0.39 2.47 7.43
N GLY A 107 0.28 1.46 8.01
CA GLY A 107 1.67 1.13 7.71
C GLY A 107 1.87 0.32 6.43
N GLN A 108 0.81 -0.19 5.79
CA GLN A 108 0.92 -0.87 4.50
C GLN A 108 1.25 0.14 3.39
N SER A 109 2.47 0.07 2.87
CA SER A 109 2.87 0.82 1.69
C SER A 109 2.43 0.11 0.40
N ASN A 110 2.20 0.88 -0.66
CA ASN A 110 1.83 0.36 -1.98
C ASN A 110 3.02 -0.23 -2.75
N THR A 111 4.04 -0.77 -2.07
CA THR A 111 5.30 -1.23 -2.66
C THR A 111 5.08 -2.37 -3.66
N VAL A 112 4.04 -3.18 -3.46
CA VAL A 112 3.65 -4.23 -4.40
C VAL A 112 3.24 -3.65 -5.76
N PHE A 113 2.56 -2.49 -5.77
CA PHE A 113 2.09 -1.85 -7.00
C PHE A 113 3.09 -0.86 -7.60
N LEU A 114 3.96 -0.29 -6.78
CA LEU A 114 4.99 0.67 -7.20
C LEU A 114 6.33 0.01 -7.56
N GLY A 115 6.56 -1.23 -7.12
CA GLY A 115 7.84 -1.92 -7.22
C GLY A 115 8.81 -1.48 -6.12
N VAL A 116 9.73 -2.38 -5.75
CA VAL A 116 10.94 -2.03 -5.00
C VAL A 116 11.96 -1.53 -6.05
N PRO A 117 12.64 -0.39 -5.83
CA PRO A 117 13.69 0.09 -6.72
C PRO A 117 14.80 -0.94 -6.97
#